data_AF-A0AA88ZJT2-F1
#
_entry.id   AF-A0AA88ZJT2-F1
#
_cell.length_a   1.000
_cell.length_b   1.000
_cell.length_c   1.000
_cell.angle_alpha   90.00
_cell.angle_beta   90.00
_cell.angle_gamma   90.00
#
_symmetry.space_group_name_H-M   'P 1'
#
loop_
_entity.id
_entity.type
_entity.pdbx_description
1 polymer ?
#
loop_
_entity_poly.entity_id
_entity_poly.type
_entity_poly.pdbx_seq_one_letter_code
_entity_poly.pdbx_strand_id
1 'polypeptide(L)'
;MKKLPVFCPSCESNLLVSELSCSNCDTVISGKFDLPQILQLSAEDQEFVLQFVLNSGSLKKMAIQMNISYPTMRNKLDEIIASLHPNSNS
;
A
#
# COMPACT_ATOMS: atom_id res chain seq x y z
N MET A 1 12.42 -6.85 10.78
CA MET A 1 11.09 -6.34 11.21
C MET A 1 10.05 -7.40 10.91
N LYS A 2 9.05 -7.60 11.78
CA LYS A 2 7.91 -8.49 11.48
C LYS A 2 7.01 -7.79 10.45
N LYS A 3 6.54 -8.51 9.43
CA LYS A 3 5.56 -7.97 8.46
C LYS A 3 4.20 -7.88 9.14
N LEU A 4 3.51 -6.77 8.94
CA LEU A 4 2.14 -6.61 9.42
C LEU A 4 1.22 -7.51 8.58
N PRO A 5 0.43 -8.41 9.18
CA PRO A 5 -0.57 -9.16 8.44
C PRO A 5 -1.72 -8.24 8.05
N VAL A 6 -2.15 -8.32 6.79
CA VAL A 6 -3.26 -7.51 6.24
C VAL A 6 -4.50 -8.36 5.94
N PHE A 7 -4.33 -9.68 5.88
CA PHE A 7 -5.38 -10.68 5.74
C PHE A 7 -5.40 -11.64 6.93
N CYS A 8 -6.59 -12.14 7.26
CA CYS A 8 -6.77 -13.16 8.29
C CYS A 8 -6.20 -14.50 7.81
N PRO A 9 -5.25 -15.13 8.53
CA PRO A 9 -4.66 -16.40 8.10
C PRO A 9 -5.63 -17.59 8.14
N SER A 10 -6.81 -17.43 8.74
CA SER A 10 -7.82 -18.49 8.87
C SER A 10 -8.91 -18.44 7.79
N CYS A 11 -9.25 -17.24 7.28
CA CYS A 11 -10.38 -17.06 6.35
C CYS A 11 -10.11 -16.07 5.22
N GLU A 12 -8.88 -15.55 5.12
CA GLU A 12 -8.41 -14.64 4.07
C GLU A 12 -9.14 -13.28 3.99
N SER A 13 -10.06 -13.00 4.92
CA SER A 13 -10.73 -11.70 5.01
C SER A 13 -9.79 -10.57 5.44
N ASN A 14 -10.14 -9.34 5.11
CA ASN A 14 -9.43 -8.15 5.59
C ASN A 14 -9.42 -8.08 7.12
N LEU A 15 -8.27 -7.70 7.69
CA LEU A 15 -8.15 -7.42 9.11
C LEU A 15 -8.56 -5.98 9.43
N LEU A 16 -8.97 -5.75 10.68
CA LEU A 16 -9.22 -4.43 11.24
C LEU A 16 -8.15 -4.11 12.29
N VAL A 17 -7.77 -2.84 12.38
CA VAL A 17 -6.96 -2.35 13.50
C VAL A 17 -7.85 -2.30 14.74
N SER A 18 -7.47 -3.06 15.77
CA SER A 18 -8.18 -3.09 17.05
C SER A 18 -7.65 -2.09 18.06
N GLU A 19 -6.37 -1.74 17.96
CA GLU A 19 -5.67 -0.93 18.95
C GLU A 19 -4.43 -0.23 18.35
N LEU A 20 -4.17 1.00 18.78
CA LEU A 20 -2.94 1.76 18.53
C LEU A 20 -2.35 2.23 19.85
N SER A 21 -1.03 2.09 20.03
CA SER A 21 -0.32 2.53 21.23
C SER A 21 0.69 3.63 20.91
N CYS A 22 0.64 4.73 21.66
CA CYS A 22 1.61 5.82 21.54
C CYS A 22 2.85 5.51 22.38
N SER A 23 4.02 5.44 21.75
CA SER A 23 5.30 5.17 22.43
C SER A 23 5.85 6.36 23.23
N ASN A 24 5.22 7.54 23.16
CA ASN A 24 5.68 8.75 23.85
C ASN A 24 4.92 9.04 25.15
N CYS A 25 3.63 8.69 25.23
CA CYS A 25 2.78 9.02 26.39
C CYS A 25 1.87 7.87 26.84
N ASP A 26 2.13 6.65 26.36
CA ASP A 26 1.40 5.42 26.71
C ASP A 26 -0.11 5.43 26.43
N THR A 27 -0.60 6.44 25.70
CA THR A 27 -1.99 6.49 25.26
C THR A 27 -2.31 5.28 24.39
N VAL A 28 -3.38 4.58 24.76
CA VAL A 28 -3.95 3.47 23.99
C VAL A 28 -5.26 3.92 23.36
N ILE A 29 -5.39 3.73 22.06
CA ILE A 29 -6.58 4.03 21.28
C ILE A 29 -7.14 2.70 20.80
N SER A 30 -8.26 2.28 21.37
CA SER A 30 -8.94 1.03 21.00
C SER A 30 -10.20 1.31 20.19
N GLY A 31 -10.49 0.47 19.20
CA GLY A 31 -11.63 0.63 18.31
C GLY A 31 -11.64 -0.38 17.18
N LYS A 32 -12.48 -0.18 16.18
CA LYS A 32 -12.42 -0.92 14.91
C LYS A 32 -12.13 0.07 13.81
N PHE A 33 -10.93 0.04 13.28
CA PHE A 33 -10.50 0.91 12.18
C PHE A 33 -10.10 0.06 10.97
N ASP A 34 -10.42 0.56 9.79
CA ASP A 34 -9.95 -0.07 8.55
C ASP A 34 -8.43 0.05 8.44
N LEU A 35 -7.80 -0.99 7.88
CA LEU A 35 -6.40 -0.89 7.48
C LEU A 35 -6.27 0.13 6.34
N PRO A 36 -5.24 1.00 6.38
CA PRO A 36 -4.93 1.88 5.25
C PRO A 36 -4.90 1.12 3.92
N GLN A 37 -5.56 1.66 2.88
CA GLN A 37 -5.67 1.00 1.57
C GLN A 37 -4.31 0.62 0.97
N ILE A 38 -3.26 1.43 1.22
CA ILE A 38 -1.90 1.14 0.76
C ILE A 38 -1.36 -0.19 1.28
N LEU A 39 -1.79 -0.63 2.48
CA LEU A 39 -1.36 -1.90 3.05
C LEU A 39 -2.03 -3.10 2.38
N GLN A 40 -3.14 -2.89 1.69
CA GLN A 40 -3.83 -3.93 0.93
C GLN A 40 -3.15 -4.22 -0.42
N LEU A 41 -2.28 -3.32 -0.88
CA LEU A 41 -1.45 -3.56 -2.06
C LEU A 41 -0.43 -4.67 -1.80
N SER A 42 0.01 -5.33 -2.88
CA SER A 42 1.12 -6.28 -2.79
C SER A 42 2.40 -5.58 -2.31
N ALA A 43 3.35 -6.34 -1.76
CA ALA A 43 4.62 -5.77 -1.32
C ALA A 43 5.40 -5.08 -2.46
N GLU A 44 5.26 -5.61 -3.68
CA GLU A 44 5.86 -5.02 -4.89
C GLU A 44 5.22 -3.67 -5.23
N ASP A 45 3.89 -3.59 -5.15
CA ASP A 45 3.15 -2.36 -5.46
C ASP A 45 3.37 -1.29 -4.38
N GLN A 46 3.53 -1.68 -3.11
CA GLN A 46 3.92 -0.76 -2.04
C GLN A 46 5.31 -0.16 -2.30
N GLU A 47 6.27 -0.99 -2.72
CA GLU A 47 7.62 -0.52 -3.09
C GLU A 47 7.57 0.40 -4.31
N PHE A 48 6.74 0.07 -5.31
CA PHE A 48 6.53 0.95 -6.46
C PHE A 48 6.05 2.34 -6.03
N VAL A 49 5.03 2.40 -5.15
CA VAL A 49 4.50 3.68 -4.65
C VAL A 49 5.56 4.47 -3.90
N LEU A 50 6.37 3.80 -3.06
CA LEU A 50 7.49 4.43 -2.37
C LEU A 50 8.50 5.02 -3.35
N GLN A 51 8.93 4.24 -4.34
CA GLN A 51 9.87 4.70 -5.37
C GLN A 51 9.30 5.83 -6.22
N PHE A 52 8.01 5.79 -6.52
CA PHE A 52 7.32 6.86 -7.23
C PHE A 52 7.39 8.19 -6.46
N VAL A 53 7.12 8.17 -5.15
CA VAL A 53 7.22 9.35 -4.29
C VAL A 53 8.67 9.85 -4.20
N LEU A 54 9.63 8.94 -3.98
CA LEU A 54 11.06 9.28 -3.92
C LEU A 54 11.59 9.89 -5.23
N ASN A 55 11.00 9.51 -6.38
CA ASN A 55 11.32 10.08 -7.69
C ASN A 55 10.46 11.31 -8.06
N SER A 56 9.74 11.89 -7.09
CA SER A 56 8.85 13.05 -7.29
C SER A 56 7.80 12.81 -8.39
N GLY A 57 7.30 11.58 -8.49
CA GLY A 57 6.30 11.17 -9.47
C GLY A 57 6.84 10.96 -10.89
N SER A 58 8.15 10.91 -11.09
CA SER A 58 8.75 10.80 -12.42
C SER A 58 8.82 9.36 -12.92
N LEU A 59 7.79 8.91 -13.63
CA LEU A 59 7.78 7.61 -14.32
C LEU A 59 8.96 7.44 -15.29
N LYS A 60 9.40 8.52 -15.93
CA LYS A 60 10.57 8.50 -16.82
C LYS A 60 11.84 8.12 -16.07
N LYS A 61 12.09 8.71 -14.89
CA LYS A 61 13.27 8.38 -14.06
C LYS A 61 13.21 6.93 -13.59
N MET A 62 12.05 6.49 -13.11
CA MET A 62 11.86 5.10 -12.65
C MET A 62 12.06 4.10 -13.79
N ALA A 63 11.53 4.36 -14.99
CA ALA A 63 11.71 3.49 -16.16
C ALA A 63 13.19 3.31 -16.51
N ILE A 64 13.99 4.39 -16.45
CA ILE A 64 15.44 4.35 -16.66
C ILE A 64 16.13 3.53 -15.56
N GLN A 65 15.80 3.79 -14.28
CA GLN A 65 16.40 3.09 -13.14
C GLN A 65 16.12 1.58 -13.16
N MET A 66 14.92 1.19 -13.56
CA MET A 66 14.48 -0.20 -13.62
C MET A 66 14.77 -0.88 -14.96
N ASN A 67 15.38 -0.17 -15.91
CA ASN A 67 15.69 -0.64 -17.27
C ASN A 67 14.47 -1.23 -18.00
N ILE A 68 13.32 -0.56 -17.89
CA ILE A 68 12.08 -0.94 -18.60
C ILE A 68 11.56 0.21 -19.46
N SER A 69 10.65 -0.11 -20.38
CA SER A 69 10.03 0.91 -21.21
C SER A 69 9.11 1.83 -20.40
N TYR A 70 9.02 3.10 -20.80
CA TYR A 70 8.06 4.04 -20.22
C TYR A 70 6.62 3.51 -20.29
N PRO A 71 6.13 2.91 -21.40
CA PRO A 71 4.82 2.26 -21.43
C PRO A 71 4.65 1.17 -20.36
N THR A 72 5.65 0.31 -20.14
CA THR A 72 5.60 -0.72 -19.10
C THR A 72 5.47 -0.10 -17.70
N MET A 73 6.28 0.92 -17.42
CA MET A 73 6.25 1.66 -16.15
C MET A 73 4.90 2.36 -15.92
N ARG A 74 4.32 2.92 -16.99
CA ARG A 74 3.02 3.57 -16.96
C ARG A 74 1.89 2.58 -16.68
N ASN A 75 1.87 1.45 -17.37
CA ASN A 75 0.87 0.41 -17.17
C ASN A 75 0.86 -0.08 -15.71
N LYS A 76 2.05 -0.28 -15.11
CA LYS A 76 2.17 -0.66 -13.70
C LYS A 76 1.56 0.38 -12.75
N LEU A 77 1.77 1.67 -13.00
CA LEU A 77 1.10 2.74 -12.23
C LEU A 77 -0.42 2.66 -12.38
N ASP A 78 -0.91 2.51 -13.61
CA ASP A 78 -2.35 2.47 -13.89
C ASP A 78 -3.02 1.24 -13.21
N GLU A 79 -2.35 0.08 -13.15
CA GLU A 79 -2.79 -1.12 -12.41
C GLU A 79 -2.89 -0.88 -10.89
N ILE A 80 -1.90 -0.18 -10.31
CA ILE A 80 -1.91 0.17 -8.88
C ILE A 80 -3.03 1.16 -8.58
N ILE A 81 -3.22 2.17 -9.44
CA ILE A 81 -4.33 3.12 -9.32
C ILE A 81 -5.67 2.39 -9.35
N ALA A 82 -5.86 1.45 -10.29
CA ALA A 82 -7.08 0.64 -10.36
C ALA A 82 -7.32 -0.18 -9.08
N SER A 83 -6.25 -0.70 -8.47
CA SER A 83 -6.33 -1.45 -7.21
C SER A 83 -6.66 -0.58 -5.99
N LEU A 84 -6.31 0.71 -6.03
CA LEU A 84 -6.60 1.68 -4.96
C LEU A 84 -7.98 2.34 -5.11
N HIS A 85 -8.53 2.41 -6.32
CA HIS A 85 -9.88 2.86 -6.51
C HIS A 85 -10.84 1.90 -5.81
N PRO A 86 -11.70 2.37 -4.88
CA PRO A 86 -12.71 1.52 -4.32
C PRO A 86 -13.60 1.03 -5.46
N ASN A 87 -13.82 -0.28 -5.55
CA ASN A 87 -14.97 -0.78 -6.29
C ASN A 87 -16.17 -0.01 -5.73
N SER A 88 -16.76 0.86 -6.55
CA SER A 88 -18.01 1.55 -6.25
C SER A 88 -19.14 0.51 -6.26
N ASN A 89 -19.15 -0.37 -5.26
CA ASN A 89 -20.27 -1.21 -4.90
C ASN A 89 -20.78 -0.67 -3.56
N SER A 90 -21.47 0.46 -3.65
CA SER A 90 -22.57 0.79 -2.75
C SER A 90 -23.87 0.41 -3.44
#